data_AF-A0A3D0T1Y0-F1
#
_entry.id   AF-A0A3D0T1Y0-F1
#
_cell.length_a   1.000
_cell.length_b   1.000
_cell.length_c   1.000
_cell.angle_alpha   90.00
_cell.angle_beta   90.00
_cell.angle_gamma   90.00
#
_symmetry.space_group_name_H-M   'P 1'
#
loop_
_entity.id
_entity.type
_entity.pdbx_description
1 polymer ?
#
loop_
_entity_poly.entity_id
_entity_poly.type
_entity_poly.pdbx_seq_one_letter_code
_entity_poly.pdbx_strand_id
1 'polypeptide(L)'
;MKNKLVTLLAAAIGLTAIGLASPSINARQTVQTEVLDIIKQDVSSSTLSYDIVESLTTEVGARMVGTPGADAATDWAMAKMKALGFDKVWVEESQAQLWQRGDLTASITAPYPHKVVAIALGGSVGTNGQAINAEVAYFDDLTALQAAPEGSLKGKIAYVGYRMERHIDGHGYGKAVGARVAG
;
A
#
# COMPACT_ATOMS: atom_id res chain seq x y z
N MET A 1 -85.85 6.99 -11.60
CA MET A 1 -86.82 6.15 -10.87
C MET A 1 -86.07 5.10 -10.05
N LYS A 2 -86.31 5.09 -8.73
CA LYS A 2 -86.27 3.97 -7.75
C LYS A 2 -85.04 3.01 -7.78
N ASN A 3 -84.11 3.08 -6.82
CA ASN A 3 -84.07 2.47 -5.47
C ASN A 3 -83.78 0.93 -5.39
N LYS A 4 -82.69 0.61 -4.66
CA LYS A 4 -82.52 -0.39 -3.57
C LYS A 4 -81.87 -1.78 -3.81
N LEU A 5 -80.79 -1.97 -3.03
CA LEU A 5 -80.37 -3.09 -2.15
C LEU A 5 -79.87 -4.46 -2.69
N VAL A 6 -78.56 -4.69 -2.45
CA VAL A 6 -77.90 -5.74 -1.61
C VAL A 6 -78.39 -7.20 -1.70
N THR A 7 -77.48 -8.12 -2.07
CA THR A 7 -77.11 -9.33 -1.29
C THR A 7 -75.70 -9.83 -1.62
N LEU A 8 -74.91 -10.17 -0.59
CA LEU A 8 -73.61 -10.85 -0.64
C LEU A 8 -73.67 -12.28 -1.21
N LEU A 9 -72.61 -12.71 -1.91
CA LEU A 9 -72.12 -14.08 -1.83
C LEU A 9 -70.59 -14.11 -2.03
N ALA A 10 -69.89 -14.69 -1.05
CA ALA A 10 -68.45 -14.86 -1.00
C ALA A 10 -67.97 -15.99 -1.94
N ALA A 11 -66.84 -15.79 -2.61
CA ALA A 11 -66.03 -16.86 -3.19
C ALA A 11 -64.54 -16.45 -3.17
N ALA A 12 -63.71 -17.38 -2.70
CA ALA A 12 -62.37 -17.16 -2.19
C ALA A 12 -61.35 -16.69 -3.25
N ILE A 13 -60.65 -15.60 -2.95
CA ILE A 13 -59.39 -15.25 -3.61
C ILE A 13 -58.30 -16.11 -2.94
N GLY A 14 -57.86 -17.15 -3.63
CA GLY A 14 -56.68 -17.93 -3.25
C GLY A 14 -55.43 -17.06 -3.39
N LEU A 15 -55.06 -16.38 -2.31
CA LEU A 15 -53.79 -15.66 -2.19
C LEU A 15 -52.69 -16.71 -1.98
N THR A 16 -52.03 -17.13 -3.06
CA THR A 16 -50.76 -17.85 -2.97
C THR A 16 -49.72 -16.85 -2.47
N ALA A 17 -49.51 -16.84 -1.15
CA ALA A 17 -48.38 -16.14 -0.55
C ALA A 17 -47.09 -16.83 -1.04
N ILE A 18 -46.43 -16.24 -2.04
CA ILE A 18 -45.03 -16.52 -2.34
C ILE A 18 -44.25 -15.99 -1.13
N GLY A 19 -44.03 -16.86 -0.16
CA GLY A 19 -43.13 -16.59 0.95
C GLY A 19 -41.73 -16.38 0.37
N LEU A 20 -41.27 -15.14 0.35
CA LEU A 20 -39.85 -14.82 0.19
C LEU A 20 -39.15 -15.33 1.46
N ALA A 21 -38.82 -16.63 1.48
CA ALA A 21 -37.99 -17.22 2.50
C ALA A 21 -36.61 -16.56 2.40
N SER A 22 -36.36 -15.60 3.29
CA SER A 22 -35.00 -15.08 3.47
C SER A 22 -34.13 -16.25 3.91
N PRO A 23 -32.99 -16.53 3.24
CA PRO A 23 -32.13 -17.63 3.64
C PRO A 23 -31.73 -17.43 5.10
N SER A 24 -31.90 -18.48 5.90
CA SER A 24 -31.49 -18.48 7.29
C SER A 24 -30.00 -18.17 7.40
N ILE A 25 -29.58 -17.57 8.52
CA ILE A 25 -28.19 -17.18 8.77
C ILE A 25 -27.23 -18.37 8.53
N ASN A 26 -27.65 -19.58 8.91
CA ASN A 26 -26.89 -20.82 8.68
C ASN A 26 -26.68 -21.13 7.19
N ALA A 27 -27.70 -20.96 6.34
CA ALA A 27 -27.58 -21.19 4.91
C ALA A 27 -26.64 -20.17 4.24
N ARG A 28 -26.66 -18.90 4.67
CA ARG A 28 -25.69 -17.89 4.21
C ARG A 28 -24.26 -18.22 4.64
N GLN A 29 -24.08 -18.73 5.86
CA GLN A 29 -22.77 -19.05 6.41
C GLN A 29 -22.14 -20.30 5.74
N THR A 30 -22.96 -21.31 5.41
CA THR A 30 -22.51 -22.48 4.64
C THR A 30 -22.09 -22.11 3.22
N VAL A 31 -22.92 -21.36 2.48
CA VAL A 31 -22.59 -20.89 1.12
C VAL A 31 -21.32 -20.03 1.12
N GLN A 32 -21.13 -19.18 2.13
CA GLN A 32 -19.92 -18.38 2.27
C GLN A 32 -18.67 -19.25 2.49
N THR A 33 -18.79 -20.34 3.25
CA THR A 33 -17.67 -21.26 3.50
C THR A 33 -17.28 -22.02 2.23
N GLU A 34 -18.27 -22.53 1.47
CA GLU A 34 -18.03 -23.24 0.20
C GLU A 34 -17.37 -22.35 -0.85
N VAL A 35 -17.83 -21.10 -0.99
CA VAL A 35 -17.22 -20.12 -1.91
C VAL A 35 -15.77 -19.81 -1.51
N LEU A 36 -15.50 -19.64 -0.21
CA LEU A 36 -14.14 -19.40 0.27
C LEU A 36 -13.22 -20.60 -0.01
N ASP A 37 -13.72 -21.82 0.12
CA ASP A 37 -12.92 -23.01 -0.15
C ASP A 37 -12.62 -23.18 -1.64
N ILE A 38 -13.57 -22.86 -2.53
CA ILE A 38 -13.32 -22.78 -3.97
C ILE A 38 -12.24 -21.74 -4.29
N ILE A 39 -12.33 -20.53 -3.72
CA ILE A 39 -11.32 -19.48 -3.94
C ILE A 39 -9.95 -19.92 -3.42
N LYS A 40 -9.87 -20.52 -2.23
CA LYS A 40 -8.60 -21.03 -1.69
C LYS A 40 -7.99 -22.07 -2.62
N GLN A 41 -8.80 -23.00 -3.13
CA GLN A 41 -8.33 -24.04 -4.03
C GLN A 41 -7.79 -23.43 -5.33
N ASP A 42 -8.54 -22.51 -5.94
CA ASP A 42 -8.15 -21.85 -7.18
C ASP A 42 -6.87 -21.02 -7.02
N VAL A 43 -6.78 -20.20 -5.97
CA VAL A 43 -5.58 -19.41 -5.64
C VAL A 43 -4.37 -20.32 -5.38
N SER A 44 -4.58 -21.48 -4.77
CA SER A 44 -3.50 -22.43 -4.48
C SER A 44 -3.01 -23.17 -5.72
N SER A 45 -3.82 -23.30 -6.77
CA SER A 45 -3.43 -23.98 -8.02
C SER A 45 -3.06 -23.02 -9.17
N SER A 46 -3.24 -21.70 -8.99
CA SER A 46 -3.00 -20.70 -10.03
C SER A 46 -1.65 -19.99 -9.88
N THR A 47 -0.95 -19.77 -10.99
CA THR A 47 0.29 -18.96 -11.05
C THR A 47 0.02 -17.47 -11.23
N LEU A 48 -1.25 -17.08 -11.43
CA LEU A 48 -1.61 -15.74 -11.90
C LEU A 48 -1.03 -14.60 -11.05
N SER A 49 -0.94 -14.78 -9.73
CA SER A 49 -0.35 -13.78 -8.84
C SER A 49 1.14 -13.54 -9.13
N TYR A 50 1.88 -14.61 -9.40
CA TYR A 50 3.28 -14.55 -9.82
C TYR A 50 3.38 -13.91 -11.21
N ASP A 51 2.56 -14.35 -12.16
CA ASP A 51 2.59 -13.86 -13.53
C ASP A 51 2.29 -12.34 -13.61
N ILE A 52 1.40 -11.85 -12.75
CA ILE A 52 1.09 -10.42 -12.63
C ILE A 52 2.29 -9.64 -12.09
N VAL A 53 2.94 -10.10 -11.01
CA VAL A 53 4.09 -9.37 -10.44
C VAL A 53 5.32 -9.46 -11.35
N GLU A 54 5.55 -10.60 -12.00
CA GLU A 54 6.60 -10.78 -13.01
C GLU A 54 6.37 -9.81 -14.17
N SER A 55 5.17 -9.81 -14.75
CA SER A 55 4.77 -8.90 -15.84
C SER A 55 5.00 -7.44 -15.45
N LEU A 56 4.49 -6.99 -14.30
CA LEU A 56 4.67 -5.62 -13.84
C LEU A 56 6.15 -5.25 -13.62
N THR A 57 6.92 -6.13 -12.98
CA THR A 57 8.31 -5.82 -12.62
C THR A 57 9.26 -5.92 -13.81
N THR A 58 8.95 -6.77 -14.79
CA THR A 58 9.78 -6.98 -15.98
C THR A 58 9.43 -6.03 -17.11
N GLU A 59 8.13 -5.81 -17.37
CA GLU A 59 7.67 -4.99 -18.49
C GLU A 59 7.68 -3.48 -18.15
N VAL A 60 7.53 -3.13 -16.87
CA VAL A 60 7.50 -1.72 -16.42
C VAL A 60 8.73 -1.36 -15.59
N GLY A 61 9.05 -2.17 -14.57
CA GLY A 61 10.17 -1.89 -13.66
C GLY A 61 9.89 -0.78 -12.64
N ALA A 62 10.86 0.12 -12.44
CA ALA A 62 10.80 1.19 -11.45
C ALA A 62 9.78 2.27 -11.85
N ARG A 63 8.82 2.55 -10.96
CA ARG A 63 7.59 3.30 -11.28
C ARG A 63 7.23 4.32 -10.20
N MET A 64 8.20 5.16 -9.83
CA MET A 64 7.97 6.21 -8.84
C MET A 64 7.04 7.28 -9.41
N VAL A 65 6.14 7.82 -8.58
CA VAL A 65 5.16 8.83 -8.99
C VAL A 65 5.83 10.01 -9.70
N GLY A 66 5.26 10.45 -10.82
CA GLY A 66 5.76 11.55 -11.65
C GLY A 66 7.02 11.22 -12.47
N THR A 67 7.36 9.94 -12.61
CA THR A 67 8.38 9.45 -13.56
C THR A 67 7.71 8.79 -14.76
N PRO A 68 8.40 8.63 -15.91
CA PRO A 68 7.87 7.88 -17.06
C PRO A 68 7.43 6.45 -16.71
N GLY A 69 8.06 5.84 -15.70
CA GLY A 69 7.66 4.52 -15.21
C GLY A 69 6.30 4.50 -14.51
N ALA A 70 5.85 5.61 -13.90
CA ALA A 70 4.51 5.71 -13.34
C ALA A 70 3.43 5.77 -14.43
N ASP A 71 3.69 6.49 -15.52
CA ASP A 71 2.79 6.54 -16.67
C ASP A 71 2.70 5.16 -17.33
N ALA A 72 3.84 4.51 -17.57
CA ALA A 72 3.91 3.14 -18.08
C ALA A 72 3.19 2.13 -17.15
N ALA A 73 3.29 2.30 -15.82
CA ALA A 73 2.56 1.46 -14.88
C ALA A 73 1.04 1.65 -14.97
N THR A 74 0.59 2.88 -15.20
CA THR A 74 -0.83 3.21 -15.38
C THR A 74 -1.38 2.55 -16.65
N ASP A 75 -0.66 2.70 -17.76
CA ASP A 75 -1.04 2.08 -19.04
C ASP A 75 -1.03 0.55 -18.95
N TRP A 76 0.01 -0.02 -18.33
CA TRP A 76 0.10 -1.45 -18.07
C TRP A 76 -1.08 -1.94 -17.22
N ALA A 77 -1.44 -1.22 -16.16
CA ALA A 77 -2.53 -1.62 -15.26
C ALA A 77 -3.88 -1.59 -15.97
N MET A 78 -4.13 -0.55 -16.76
CA MET A 78 -5.32 -0.43 -17.62
C MET A 78 -5.44 -1.61 -18.59
N ALA A 79 -4.34 -1.98 -19.25
CA ALA A 79 -4.31 -3.11 -20.17
C ALA A 79 -4.51 -4.46 -19.44
N LYS A 80 -3.80 -4.67 -18.33
CA LYS A 80 -3.88 -5.91 -17.55
C LYS A 80 -5.27 -6.13 -16.97
N MET A 81 -5.89 -5.11 -16.38
CA MET A 81 -7.25 -5.23 -15.82
C MET A 81 -8.29 -5.52 -16.92
N LYS A 82 -8.18 -4.88 -18.09
CA LYS A 82 -9.05 -5.20 -19.23
C LYS A 82 -8.87 -6.65 -19.71
N ALA A 83 -7.61 -7.11 -19.81
CA ALA A 83 -7.30 -8.48 -20.21
C ALA A 83 -7.79 -9.53 -19.21
N LEU A 84 -7.85 -9.19 -17.91
CA LEU A 84 -8.40 -10.05 -16.85
C LEU A 84 -9.94 -10.06 -16.83
N GLY A 85 -10.61 -9.26 -17.67
CA GLY A 85 -12.06 -9.29 -17.82
C GLY A 85 -12.83 -8.49 -16.76
N PHE A 86 -12.21 -7.50 -16.10
CA PHE A 86 -12.92 -6.61 -15.18
C PHE A 86 -13.98 -5.78 -15.93
N ASP A 87 -15.18 -5.63 -15.32
CA ASP A 87 -16.34 -4.98 -15.96
C ASP A 87 -16.13 -3.49 -16.27
N LYS A 88 -15.38 -2.80 -15.40
CA LYS A 88 -15.11 -1.36 -15.52
C LYS A 88 -13.68 -1.08 -15.10
N VAL A 89 -12.93 -0.41 -15.97
CA VAL A 89 -11.53 -0.06 -15.77
C VAL A 89 -11.33 1.37 -16.28
N TRP A 90 -10.88 2.27 -15.40
CA TRP A 90 -10.62 3.68 -15.74
C TRP A 90 -9.45 4.22 -14.91
N VAL A 91 -8.91 5.35 -15.35
CA VAL A 91 -7.88 6.11 -14.63
C VAL A 91 -8.54 7.27 -13.90
N GLU A 92 -8.15 7.50 -12.65
CA GLU A 92 -8.47 8.71 -11.90
C GLU A 92 -7.21 9.54 -11.72
N GLU A 93 -7.26 10.80 -12.17
CA GLU A 93 -6.12 11.70 -12.04
C GLU A 93 -5.93 12.13 -10.58
N SER A 94 -4.68 12.17 -10.13
CA SER A 94 -4.32 12.68 -8.80
C SER A 94 -3.10 13.59 -8.89
N GLN A 95 -3.06 14.60 -8.02
CA GLN A 95 -1.91 15.48 -7.89
C GLN A 95 -0.94 14.91 -6.85
N ALA A 96 0.35 14.94 -7.17
CA ALA A 96 1.41 14.53 -6.26
C ALA A 96 2.61 15.45 -6.39
N GLN A 97 3.35 15.62 -5.28
CA GLN A 97 4.64 16.30 -5.32
C GLN A 97 5.69 15.37 -5.92
N LEU A 98 6.39 15.86 -6.95
CA LEU A 98 7.49 15.14 -7.56
C LEU A 98 8.78 15.41 -6.77
N TRP A 99 9.33 14.37 -6.16
CA TRP A 99 10.69 14.38 -5.64
C TRP A 99 11.57 13.49 -6.51
N GLN A 100 12.62 14.08 -7.08
CA GLN A 100 13.62 13.35 -7.86
C GLN A 100 14.91 13.25 -7.06
N ARG A 101 15.40 12.03 -6.93
CA ARG A 101 16.67 11.72 -6.29
C ARG A 101 17.81 12.22 -7.17
N GLY A 102 18.66 13.08 -6.63
CA GLY A 102 19.93 13.46 -7.25
C GLY A 102 21.06 12.46 -6.96
N ASP A 103 22.26 12.82 -7.37
CA ASP A 103 23.46 12.03 -7.09
C ASP A 103 23.82 12.09 -5.60
N LEU A 104 24.29 10.97 -5.05
CA LEU A 104 24.77 10.89 -3.69
C LEU A 104 26.02 10.04 -3.60
N THR A 105 27.04 10.60 -2.98
CA THR A 105 28.27 9.89 -2.60
C THR A 105 28.53 10.13 -1.13
N ALA A 106 28.89 9.08 -0.40
CA ALA A 106 29.27 9.20 1.00
C ALA A 106 30.54 8.35 1.27
N SER A 107 31.36 8.85 2.17
CA SER A 107 32.59 8.17 2.60
C SER A 107 32.92 8.54 4.03
N ILE A 108 33.45 7.57 4.77
CA ILE A 108 34.15 7.85 6.02
C ILE A 108 35.54 8.37 5.66
N THR A 109 35.91 9.52 6.20
CA THR A 109 37.19 10.21 5.92
C THR A 109 38.26 9.90 6.96
N ALA A 110 37.87 9.52 8.18
CA ALA A 110 38.75 9.14 9.29
C ALA A 110 38.01 8.23 10.29
N PRO A 111 38.71 7.43 11.11
CA PRO A 111 40.17 7.21 11.11
C PRO A 111 40.64 6.31 9.95
N TYR A 112 39.73 5.52 9.37
CA TYR A 112 40.04 4.60 8.28
C TYR A 112 39.22 4.99 7.05
N PRO A 113 39.81 5.65 6.04
CA PRO A 113 39.06 6.14 4.88
C PRO A 113 38.47 5.01 4.06
N HIS A 114 37.16 5.06 3.81
CA HIS A 114 36.48 4.12 2.91
C HIS A 114 35.14 4.68 2.41
N LYS A 115 34.71 4.18 1.26
CA LYS A 115 33.39 4.51 0.70
C LYS A 115 32.30 3.81 1.49
N VAL A 116 31.16 4.46 1.67
CA VAL A 116 29.96 3.85 2.22
C VAL A 116 28.86 3.84 1.16
N VAL A 117 28.09 2.76 1.12
CA VAL A 117 26.90 2.69 0.28
C VAL A 117 25.80 3.44 1.00
N ALA A 118 25.30 4.50 0.37
CA ALA A 118 24.27 5.35 0.94
C ALA A 118 23.23 5.70 -0.12
N ILE A 119 22.03 6.04 0.34
CA ILE A 119 20.92 6.47 -0.50
C ILE A 119 20.15 7.55 0.27
N ALA A 120 19.77 8.62 -0.42
CA ALA A 120 18.98 9.69 0.21
C ALA A 120 17.60 9.17 0.66
N LEU A 121 17.07 9.69 1.76
CA LEU A 121 15.67 9.47 2.10
C LEU A 121 14.79 10.29 1.15
N GLY A 122 13.60 9.75 0.82
CA GLY A 122 12.63 10.47 0.00
C GLY A 122 12.24 11.80 0.66
N GLY A 123 12.25 12.88 -0.12
CA GLY A 123 12.00 14.24 0.40
C GLY A 123 13.24 14.96 0.94
N SER A 124 14.40 14.30 1.03
CA SER A 124 15.64 14.96 1.47
C SER A 124 16.07 16.05 0.49
N VAL A 125 16.61 17.14 1.05
CA VAL A 125 17.17 18.26 0.27
C VAL A 125 18.58 17.95 -0.21
N GLY A 126 18.94 18.49 -1.37
CA GLY A 126 20.31 18.40 -1.88
C GLY A 126 21.29 19.30 -1.11
N THR A 127 22.58 19.08 -1.31
CA THR A 127 23.65 19.90 -0.70
C THR A 127 24.06 21.10 -1.57
N ASN A 128 23.30 21.40 -2.63
CA ASN A 128 23.61 22.43 -3.63
C ASN A 128 25.04 22.33 -4.19
N GLY A 129 25.51 21.09 -4.41
CA GLY A 129 26.85 20.80 -4.94
C GLY A 129 27.99 20.96 -3.92
N GLN A 130 27.70 21.33 -2.68
CA GLN A 130 28.70 21.45 -1.63
C GLN A 130 28.88 20.11 -0.91
N ALA A 131 30.14 19.73 -0.66
CA ALA A 131 30.43 18.56 0.18
C ALA A 131 30.19 18.91 1.65
N ILE A 132 29.44 18.07 2.35
CA ILE A 132 29.29 18.16 3.81
C ILE A 132 30.32 17.22 4.43
N ASN A 133 31.26 17.78 5.18
CA ASN A 133 32.24 17.03 5.97
C ASN A 133 32.12 17.45 7.44
N ALA A 134 31.73 16.53 8.30
CA ALA A 134 31.40 16.79 9.69
C ALA A 134 31.60 15.53 10.55
N GLU A 135 31.78 15.73 11.85
CA GLU A 135 31.85 14.63 12.82
C GLU A 135 30.50 13.92 12.90
N VAL A 136 30.53 12.59 13.00
CA VAL A 136 29.33 11.77 13.18
C VAL A 136 28.99 11.66 14.67
N ALA A 137 27.80 12.09 15.05
CA ALA A 137 27.22 11.90 16.38
C ALA A 137 26.31 10.67 16.37
N TYR A 138 26.72 9.61 17.07
CA TYR A 138 25.99 8.35 17.14
C TYR A 138 24.88 8.37 18.20
N PHE A 139 23.74 7.78 17.86
CA PHE A 139 22.60 7.53 18.74
C PHE A 139 22.10 6.10 18.56
N ASP A 140 21.75 5.42 19.64
CA ASP A 140 21.22 4.05 19.58
C ASP A 140 19.85 3.98 18.91
N ASP A 141 19.00 4.98 19.13
CA ASP A 141 17.68 5.08 18.56
C ASP A 141 17.21 6.54 18.38
N LEU A 142 16.02 6.71 17.81
CA LEU A 142 15.42 8.03 17.61
C LEU A 142 15.13 8.74 18.94
N THR A 143 14.77 8.01 20.00
CA THR A 143 14.48 8.59 21.32
C THR A 143 15.74 9.25 21.88
N ALA A 144 16.88 8.59 21.75
CA ALA A 144 18.18 9.12 22.16
C ALA A 144 18.56 10.38 21.36
N LEU A 145 18.29 10.39 20.05
CA LEU A 145 18.47 11.59 19.22
C LEU A 145 17.57 12.75 19.67
N GLN A 146 16.30 12.49 19.93
CA GLN A 146 15.33 13.51 20.37
C GLN A 146 15.65 14.07 21.76
N ALA A 147 16.28 13.27 22.62
CA ALA A 147 16.74 13.68 23.94
C ALA A 147 18.07 14.45 23.91
N ALA A 148 18.72 14.58 22.74
CA ALA A 148 19.98 15.30 22.64
C ALA A 148 19.80 16.78 23.06
N PRO A 149 20.72 17.35 23.86
CA PRO A 149 20.62 18.75 24.27
C PRO A 149 20.55 19.70 23.08
N GLU A 150 19.77 20.76 23.20
CA GLU A 150 19.64 21.76 22.14
C GLU A 150 21.02 22.32 21.74
N GLY A 151 21.27 22.42 20.44
CA GLY A 151 22.54 22.90 19.89
C GLY A 151 23.71 21.89 19.92
N SER A 152 23.58 20.75 20.59
CA SER A 152 24.65 19.73 20.69
C SER A 152 25.07 19.12 19.34
N LEU A 153 24.20 19.19 18.33
CA LEU A 153 24.41 18.67 16.98
C LEU A 153 24.89 19.72 15.98
N LYS A 154 25.14 20.96 16.41
CA LYS A 154 25.58 22.01 15.50
C LYS A 154 26.88 21.61 14.78
N GLY A 155 26.82 21.51 13.46
CA GLY A 155 27.97 21.14 12.63
C GLY A 155 28.33 19.65 12.66
N LYS A 156 27.44 18.79 13.15
CA LYS A 156 27.61 17.32 13.17
C LYS A 156 26.62 16.64 12.23
N ILE A 157 26.93 15.42 11.82
CA ILE A 157 26.00 14.51 11.15
C ILE A 157 25.45 13.54 12.20
N ALA A 158 24.14 13.57 12.44
CA ALA A 158 23.50 12.59 13.32
C ALA A 158 23.44 11.21 12.62
N TYR A 159 23.78 10.16 13.35
CA TYR A 159 23.64 8.78 12.90
C TYR A 159 22.82 8.00 13.93
N VAL A 160 21.62 7.58 13.54
CA VAL A 160 20.75 6.72 14.34
C VAL A 160 21.00 5.27 13.96
N GLY A 161 21.62 4.52 14.88
CA GLY A 161 22.09 3.15 14.69
C GLY A 161 21.06 2.05 15.01
N TYR A 162 19.77 2.39 15.08
CA TYR A 162 18.74 1.43 15.46
C TYR A 162 18.69 0.24 14.49
N ARG A 163 18.88 -0.97 15.03
CA ARG A 163 18.80 -2.21 14.26
C ARG A 163 17.35 -2.71 14.23
N MET A 164 16.73 -2.67 13.05
CA MET A 164 15.43 -3.28 12.85
C MET A 164 15.48 -4.79 13.05
N GLU A 165 14.63 -5.31 13.94
CA GLU A 165 14.45 -6.76 14.11
C GLU A 165 13.67 -7.35 12.94
N ARG A 166 14.11 -8.52 12.47
CA ARG A 166 13.45 -9.23 11.37
C ARG A 166 12.32 -10.09 11.92
N HIS A 167 11.10 -9.82 11.48
CA HIS A 167 9.92 -10.62 11.77
C HIS A 167 9.11 -10.83 10.49
N ILE A 168 8.47 -12.01 10.35
CA ILE A 168 7.71 -12.37 9.15
C ILE A 168 6.48 -11.47 8.96
N ASP A 169 5.83 -11.13 10.06
CA ASP A 169 4.69 -10.20 10.11
C ASP A 169 5.09 -8.72 9.98
N GLY A 170 6.39 -8.42 9.97
CA GLY A 170 6.94 -7.07 9.84
C GLY A 170 6.88 -6.20 11.09
N HIS A 171 6.53 -6.71 12.29
CA HIS A 171 6.32 -5.84 13.46
C HIS A 171 7.59 -5.08 13.93
N GLY A 172 8.79 -5.56 13.57
CA GLY A 172 10.04 -4.83 13.82
C GLY A 172 10.16 -3.51 13.05
N TYR A 173 9.44 -3.34 11.94
CA TYR A 173 9.51 -2.15 11.10
C TYR A 173 9.01 -0.88 11.81
N GLY A 174 7.93 -0.99 12.60
CA GLY A 174 7.29 0.17 13.23
C GLY A 174 8.21 0.97 14.14
N LYS A 175 9.13 0.31 14.85
CA LYS A 175 10.13 0.99 15.69
C LYS A 175 11.26 1.62 14.87
N ALA A 176 11.64 0.98 13.76
CA ALA A 176 12.74 1.44 12.91
C ALA A 176 12.37 2.62 12.00
N VAL A 177 11.11 2.70 11.55
CA VAL A 177 10.69 3.71 10.56
C VAL A 177 10.71 5.14 11.12
N GLY A 178 10.61 5.32 12.43
CA GLY A 178 10.56 6.64 13.07
C GLY A 178 11.72 7.53 12.64
N ALA A 179 12.95 7.02 12.63
CA ALA A 179 14.14 7.78 12.26
C ALA A 179 14.12 8.27 10.80
N ARG A 180 13.33 7.64 9.92
CA ARG A 180 13.17 8.07 8.52
C ARG A 180 12.13 9.17 8.33
N VAL A 181 11.15 9.25 9.24
CA VAL A 181 9.96 10.11 9.08
C VAL A 181 10.04 11.35 9.97
N ALA A 182 10.64 11.21 11.16
CA ALA A 182 10.63 12.22 12.22
C ALA A 182 12.04 12.55 12.77
N GLY A 183 13.08 12.04 12.13
CA GLY A 183 14.49 12.32 12.45
C GLY A 183 15.07 13.48 11.67
#